data_AF-A0A9D5NNI2-F1
#
_entry.id   AF-A0A9D5NNI2-F1
#
_cell.length_a   1.000
_cell.length_b   1.000
_cell.length_c   1.000
_cell.angle_alpha   90.00
_cell.angle_beta   90.00
_cell.angle_gamma   90.00
#
_symmetry.space_group_name_H-M   'P 1'
#
loop_
_entity.id
_entity.type
_entity.pdbx_description
1 polymer ?
#
loop_
_entity_poly.entity_id
_entity_poly.type
_entity_poly.pdbx_seq_one_letter_code
_entity_poly.pdbx_strand_id
1 'polypeptide(L)'
;MVNPKDDEELALTLNAKKNRIKKADFVKAMETSGIAPKVFENMVAKYQKLLPKFNEVIDMSFLDDEDKEMYKQSIASRLRRLNR
;
A
#
# COMPACT_ATOMS: atom_id res chain seq x y z
N MET A 1 -8.40 13.39 -13.03
CA MET A 1 -7.69 14.57 -12.49
C MET A 1 -7.75 14.46 -10.97
N VAL A 2 -6.62 14.20 -10.32
CA VAL A 2 -6.49 14.26 -8.85
C VAL A 2 -6.56 15.73 -8.44
N ASN A 3 -7.35 16.05 -7.41
CA ASN A 3 -7.46 17.42 -6.91
C ASN A 3 -6.09 17.85 -6.34
N PRO A 4 -5.41 18.86 -6.89
CA PRO A 4 -4.06 19.24 -6.44
C PRO A 4 -4.03 19.84 -5.03
N LYS A 5 -5.19 20.12 -4.41
CA LYS A 5 -5.33 20.53 -3.01
C LYS A 5 -5.62 19.36 -2.06
N ASP A 6 -5.83 18.17 -2.58
CA ASP A 6 -6.13 16.98 -1.78
C ASP A 6 -4.84 16.33 -1.31
N ASP A 7 -4.58 16.45 -0.02
CA ASP A 7 -3.45 15.84 0.68
C ASP A 7 -3.84 14.54 1.39
N GLU A 8 -5.08 14.04 1.19
CA GLU A 8 -5.55 12.78 1.74
C GLU A 8 -4.87 11.58 1.04
N GLU A 9 -4.30 10.66 1.81
CA GLU A 9 -3.72 9.40 1.31
C GLU A 9 -4.81 8.31 1.12
N LEU A 10 -5.95 8.42 1.81
CA LEU A 10 -7.05 7.45 1.81
C LEU A 10 -8.41 8.14 1.79
N ALA A 11 -9.34 7.63 0.97
CA ALA A 11 -10.73 8.13 0.91
C ALA A 11 -11.53 7.83 2.20
N LEU A 12 -11.23 6.68 2.84
CA LEU A 12 -11.80 6.30 4.13
C LEU A 12 -10.76 6.46 5.24
N THR A 13 -11.21 6.79 6.44
CA THR A 13 -10.32 6.89 7.59
C THR A 13 -9.81 5.52 8.02
N LEU A 14 -8.51 5.41 8.24
CA LEU A 14 -7.87 4.30 8.93
C LEU A 14 -7.50 4.77 10.33
N ASN A 15 -8.06 4.14 11.37
CA ASN A 15 -7.84 4.57 12.76
C ASN A 15 -8.09 6.09 12.93
N ALA A 16 -9.21 6.58 12.39
CA ALA A 16 -9.62 7.99 12.35
C ALA A 16 -8.64 8.96 11.62
N LYS A 17 -7.70 8.44 10.82
CA LYS A 17 -6.75 9.24 10.02
C LYS A 17 -6.95 9.02 8.53
N LYS A 18 -6.70 10.06 7.73
CA LYS A 18 -6.74 10.00 6.26
C LYS A 18 -5.42 10.36 5.58
N ASN A 19 -4.46 10.89 6.32
CA ASN A 19 -3.14 11.27 5.83
C ASN A 19 -2.05 10.85 6.83
N ARG A 20 -0.79 10.88 6.38
CA ARG A 20 0.40 10.53 7.18
C ARG A 20 0.31 9.14 7.82
N ILE A 21 -0.24 8.19 7.08
CA ILE A 21 -0.57 6.86 7.57
C ILE A 21 0.71 6.03 7.79
N LYS A 22 0.80 5.40 8.97
CA LYS A 22 1.91 4.52 9.35
C LYS A 22 1.42 3.10 9.59
N LYS A 23 2.35 2.13 9.62
CA LYS A 23 2.07 0.72 9.95
C LYS A 23 1.27 0.56 11.24
N ALA A 24 1.61 1.33 12.29
CA ALA A 24 0.90 1.29 13.57
C ALA A 24 -0.60 1.66 13.44
N ASP A 25 -0.96 2.54 12.51
CA ASP A 25 -2.36 2.89 12.26
C ASP A 25 -3.12 1.71 11.62
N PHE A 26 -2.46 0.93 10.75
CA PHE A 26 -3.02 -0.31 10.23
C PHE A 26 -3.19 -1.36 11.32
N VAL A 27 -2.17 -1.59 12.14
CA VAL A 27 -2.25 -2.57 13.25
C VAL A 27 -3.42 -2.23 14.17
N LYS A 28 -3.53 -0.97 14.59
CA LYS A 28 -4.62 -0.52 15.46
C LYS A 28 -6.00 -0.61 14.80
N ALA A 29 -6.11 -0.28 13.51
CA ALA A 29 -7.35 -0.45 12.76
C ALA A 29 -7.78 -1.92 12.65
N MET A 30 -6.82 -2.83 12.46
CA MET A 30 -7.09 -4.28 12.41
C MET A 30 -7.51 -4.81 13.78
N GLU A 31 -6.81 -4.43 14.85
CA GLU A 31 -7.16 -4.79 16.23
C GLU A 31 -8.57 -4.31 16.61
N THR A 32 -8.90 -3.05 16.33
CA THR A 32 -10.24 -2.48 16.58
C THR A 32 -11.33 -3.12 15.74
N SER A 33 -10.98 -3.70 14.58
CA SER A 33 -11.87 -4.50 13.74
C SER A 33 -11.96 -5.97 14.16
N GLY A 34 -11.33 -6.36 15.28
CA GLY A 34 -11.31 -7.74 15.77
C GLY A 34 -10.38 -8.67 14.98
N ILE A 35 -9.49 -8.13 14.15
CA ILE A 35 -8.53 -8.90 13.37
C ILE A 35 -7.22 -8.98 14.14
N ALA A 36 -6.78 -10.21 14.43
CA ALA A 36 -5.54 -10.43 15.16
C ALA A 36 -4.32 -9.83 14.40
N PRO A 37 -3.38 -9.16 15.09
CA PRO A 37 -2.18 -8.58 14.47
C PRO A 37 -1.42 -9.56 13.59
N LYS A 38 -1.41 -10.84 13.97
CA LYS A 38 -0.74 -11.90 13.21
C LYS A 38 -1.31 -12.09 11.80
N VAL A 39 -2.61 -11.89 11.63
CA VAL A 39 -3.28 -11.95 10.31
C VAL A 39 -2.78 -10.80 9.42
N PHE A 40 -2.68 -9.60 9.99
CA PHE A 40 -2.15 -8.44 9.27
C PHE A 40 -0.67 -8.65 8.88
N GLU A 41 0.18 -9.15 9.78
CA GLU A 41 1.57 -9.49 9.45
C GLU A 41 1.67 -10.50 8.32
N ASN A 42 0.89 -11.58 8.38
CA ASN A 42 0.87 -12.62 7.35
C ASN A 42 0.40 -12.06 6.01
N MET A 43 -0.58 -11.15 6.03
CA MET A 43 -1.04 -10.44 4.83
C MET A 43 0.09 -9.60 4.22
N VAL A 44 0.77 -8.77 5.01
CA VAL A 44 1.91 -7.96 4.54
C VAL A 44 3.01 -8.85 3.96
N ALA A 45 3.37 -9.94 4.63
CA ALA A 45 4.37 -10.89 4.14
C ALA A 45 3.95 -11.55 2.80
N LYS A 46 2.65 -11.85 2.62
CA LYS A 46 2.13 -12.35 1.34
C LYS A 46 2.28 -11.32 0.23
N TYR A 47 1.95 -10.05 0.48
CA TYR A 47 2.09 -8.99 -0.52
C TYR A 47 3.54 -8.72 -0.91
N GLN A 48 4.50 -8.86 0.01
CA GLN A 48 5.92 -8.81 -0.35
C GLN A 48 6.32 -9.91 -1.33
N LYS A 49 5.86 -11.15 -1.07
CA LYS A 49 6.12 -12.30 -1.95
C LYS A 49 5.46 -12.16 -3.33
N LEU A 50 4.38 -11.39 -3.42
CA LEU A 50 3.68 -11.10 -4.68
C LEU A 50 4.32 -9.96 -5.49
N LEU A 51 5.30 -9.24 -4.95
CA LEU A 51 5.93 -8.12 -5.65
C LEU A 51 6.47 -8.49 -7.05
N PRO A 52 7.17 -9.64 -7.25
CA PRO A 52 7.59 -10.06 -8.59
C PRO A 52 6.41 -10.22 -9.53
N LYS A 53 5.29 -10.78 -9.05
CA LYS A 53 4.09 -10.97 -9.87
C LYS A 53 3.42 -9.65 -10.24
N PHE A 54 3.43 -8.66 -9.35
CA PHE A 54 2.95 -7.32 -9.70
C PHE A 54 3.80 -6.68 -10.80
N ASN A 55 5.13 -6.84 -10.72
CA ASN A 55 6.02 -6.33 -11.77
C ASN A 55 5.72 -6.98 -13.12
N GLU A 56 5.53 -8.31 -13.17
CA GLU A 56 5.13 -9.00 -14.40
C GLU A 56 3.82 -8.44 -14.99
N VAL A 57 2.81 -8.21 -14.15
CA VAL A 57 1.52 -7.66 -14.61
C VAL A 57 1.67 -6.23 -15.13
N ILE A 58 2.51 -5.41 -14.48
CA ILE A 58 2.82 -4.05 -14.95
C ILE A 58 3.54 -4.11 -16.29
N ASP A 59 4.50 -5.02 -16.46
CA ASP A 59 5.25 -5.18 -17.70
C ASP A 59 4.35 -5.57 -18.88
N MET A 60 3.33 -6.40 -18.63
CA MET A 60 2.32 -6.79 -19.62
C MET A 60 1.25 -5.72 -19.89
N SER A 61 1.25 -4.61 -19.16
CA SER A 61 0.25 -3.55 -19.33
C SER A 61 0.54 -2.66 -20.54
N PHE A 62 -0.47 -1.88 -20.95
CA PHE A 62 -0.39 -0.91 -22.05
C PHE A 62 0.27 0.43 -21.67
N LEU A 63 0.87 0.52 -20.48
CA LEU A 63 1.63 1.70 -20.06
C LEU A 63 2.93 1.80 -20.87
N ASP A 64 3.47 3.02 -20.98
CA ASP A 64 4.84 3.21 -21.47
C ASP A 64 5.88 2.80 -20.41
N ASP A 65 7.15 2.72 -20.81
CA ASP A 65 8.21 2.22 -19.94
C ASP A 65 8.47 3.15 -18.74
N GLU A 66 8.27 4.47 -18.90
CA GLU A 66 8.44 5.43 -17.81
C GLU A 66 7.36 5.25 -16.74
N ASP A 67 6.11 5.16 -17.16
CA ASP A 67 4.96 4.91 -16.29
C ASP A 67 5.08 3.54 -15.60
N LYS A 68 5.51 2.50 -16.32
CA LYS A 68 5.75 1.17 -15.72
C LYS A 68 6.76 1.24 -14.58
N GLU A 69 7.90 1.88 -14.79
CA GLU A 69 8.92 2.01 -13.76
C GLU A 69 8.45 2.85 -12.57
N MET A 70 7.73 3.95 -12.83
CA MET A 70 7.12 4.76 -11.77
C MET A 70 6.12 3.95 -10.93
N TYR A 71 5.30 3.10 -11.55
CA TYR A 71 4.38 2.21 -10.85
C TYR A 71 5.11 1.17 -9.99
N LYS A 72 6.12 0.48 -10.55
CA LYS A 72 6.93 -0.50 -9.81
C LYS A 72 7.60 0.12 -8.59
N GLN A 73 8.23 1.29 -8.77
CA GLN A 73 8.86 2.04 -7.68
C GLN A 73 7.86 2.44 -6.60
N SER A 74 6.67 2.89 -7.01
CA SER A 74 5.60 3.29 -6.09
C SER A 74 5.12 2.12 -5.22
N ILE A 75 4.95 0.93 -5.79
CA ILE A 75 4.57 -0.27 -5.03
C ILE A 75 5.70 -0.68 -4.08
N ALA A 76 6.95 -0.75 -4.57
CA ALA A 76 8.10 -1.13 -3.76
C ALA A 76 8.31 -0.18 -2.57
N SER A 77 8.18 1.14 -2.79
CA SER A 77 8.28 2.16 -1.76
C SER A 77 7.22 1.99 -0.66
N ARG A 78 5.96 1.75 -1.05
CA ARG A 78 4.85 1.52 -0.10
C ARG A 78 5.04 0.24 0.70
N LEU A 79 5.42 -0.87 0.06
CA LEU A 79 5.72 -2.13 0.77
C LEU A 79 6.88 -1.96 1.76
N ARG A 80 7.93 -1.22 1.38
CA ARG A 80 9.04 -0.90 2.28
C ARG A 80 8.59 -0.07 3.49
N ARG A 81 7.69 0.90 3.30
CA ARG A 81 7.09 1.70 4.40
C ARG A 81 6.31 0.84 5.39
N LEU A 82 5.62 -0.22 4.93
CA LEU A 82 4.86 -1.14 5.78
C LEU A 82 5.75 -2.12 6.57
N ASN A 83 7.01 -2.26 6.20
CA ASN A 83 7.97 -3.15 6.85
C ASN A 83 8.83 -2.47 7.92
N ARG A 84 8.86 -1.13 7.93
CA ARG A 84 9.46 -0.33 8.99
C ARG A 84 8.51 -0.21 10.18
#